data_AF-A0A3Z8IMS3-F1
#
_entry.id   AF-A0A3Z8IMS3-F1
#
_cell.length_a   1.000
_cell.length_b   1.000
_cell.length_c   1.000
_cell.angle_alpha   90.00
_cell.angle_beta   90.00
_cell.angle_gamma   90.00
#
_symmetry.space_group_name_H-M   'P 1'
#
loop_
_entity.id
_entity.type
_entity.pdbx_description
1 polymer ?
#
loop_
_entity_poly.entity_id
_entity_poly.type
_entity_poly.pdbx_seq_one_letter_code
_entity_poly.pdbx_strand_id
1 'polypeptide(L)'
;MPSDRVEIELFTGFYDKKGNKIYEGDILYSFEGCSEDEAFKYKVVFKEGAFYLVECGDDGEEWDEDLLSEFCLEELEIVGNIHENAELLNENKPS
;
A
#
# COMPACT_ATOMS: atom_id res chain seq x y z
N MET A 1 26.89 22.55 1.09
CA MET A 1 25.84 21.73 0.48
C MET A 1 24.90 21.35 1.60
N PRO A 2 23.61 21.67 1.54
CA PRO A 2 22.68 20.97 2.43
C PRO A 2 22.83 19.48 2.10
N SER A 3 22.91 18.67 3.15
CA SER A 3 22.89 17.22 3.03
C SER A 3 21.45 16.82 2.70
N ASP A 4 21.03 17.01 1.45
CA ASP A 4 19.71 16.59 1.02
C ASP A 4 19.66 15.06 1.14
N ARG A 5 18.93 14.57 2.13
CA ARG A 5 18.67 13.14 2.31
C ARG A 5 17.76 12.72 1.16
N VAL A 6 18.20 11.72 0.41
CA VAL A 6 17.41 11.11 -0.67
C VAL A 6 16.99 9.74 -0.19
N GLU A 7 15.72 9.42 -0.37
CA GLU A 7 15.15 8.10 -0.14
C GLU A 7 14.98 7.39 -1.49
N ILE A 8 15.14 6.07 -1.49
CA ILE A 8 15.02 5.22 -2.68
C ILE A 8 13.92 4.21 -2.40
N GLU A 9 12.97 4.10 -3.32
CA GLU A 9 11.84 3.18 -3.23
C GLU A 9 12.05 1.99 -4.17
N LEU A 10 11.65 0.79 -3.71
CA LEU A 10 11.82 -0.44 -4.46
C LEU A 10 10.57 -0.74 -5.30
N PHE A 11 10.73 -0.76 -6.63
CA PHE A 11 9.65 -1.11 -7.54
C PHE A 11 9.30 -2.59 -7.44
N THR A 12 8.01 -2.90 -7.30
CA THR A 12 7.52 -4.28 -7.18
C THR A 12 7.63 -5.09 -8.47
N GLY A 13 7.66 -4.41 -9.63
CA GLY A 13 7.48 -5.04 -10.94
C GLY A 13 6.03 -5.04 -11.44
N PHE A 14 5.07 -4.65 -10.60
CA PHE A 14 3.64 -4.66 -10.89
C PHE A 14 3.05 -3.26 -11.03
N TYR A 15 1.85 -3.20 -11.61
CA TYR A 15 1.12 -1.96 -11.85
C TYR A 15 -0.28 -2.06 -11.26
N ASP A 16 -0.82 -0.94 -10.78
CA ASP A 16 -2.20 -0.84 -10.32
C ASP A 16 -3.19 -0.74 -11.50
N LYS A 17 -4.50 -0.67 -11.21
CA LYS A 17 -5.57 -0.56 -12.22
C LYS A 17 -5.47 0.66 -13.14
N LYS A 18 -4.75 1.69 -12.72
CA LYS A 18 -4.52 2.93 -13.48
C LYS A 18 -3.22 2.89 -14.27
N GLY A 19 -2.45 1.79 -14.18
CA GLY A 19 -1.16 1.63 -14.83
C GLY A 19 -0.01 2.36 -14.11
N ASN A 20 -0.20 2.74 -12.84
CA ASN A 20 0.86 3.30 -12.01
C ASN A 20 1.72 2.16 -11.46
N LYS A 21 3.02 2.42 -11.32
CA LYS A 21 3.95 1.47 -10.72
C LYS A 21 3.69 1.36 -9.22
N ILE A 22 3.61 0.13 -8.72
CA ILE A 22 3.51 -0.16 -7.29
C ILE A 22 4.92 -0.31 -6.70
N TYR A 23 5.20 0.37 -5.61
CA TYR A 23 6.48 0.34 -4.87
C TYR A 23 6.28 -0.20 -3.44
N GLU A 24 7.39 -0.58 -2.81
CA GLU A 24 7.42 -0.78 -1.36
C GLU A 24 6.95 0.49 -0.63
N GLY A 25 6.06 0.33 0.35
CA GLY A 25 5.51 1.45 1.11
C GLY A 25 4.24 2.08 0.52
N ASP A 26 3.82 1.68 -0.69
CA ASP A 26 2.53 2.11 -1.22
C ASP A 26 1.37 1.60 -0.37
N ILE A 27 0.31 2.40 -0.31
CA ILE A 27 -0.97 2.09 0.32
C ILE A 27 -1.99 1.91 -0.80
N LEU A 28 -2.66 0.77 -0.78
CA LEU A 28 -3.56 0.31 -1.83
C LEU A 28 -4.97 0.08 -1.27
N TYR A 29 -5.98 0.37 -2.08
CA TYR A 29 -7.31 -0.19 -1.90
C TYR A 29 -7.55 -1.35 -2.87
N SER A 30 -8.16 -2.42 -2.39
CA SER A 30 -8.73 -3.49 -3.19
C SER A 30 -10.26 -3.42 -3.14
N PHE A 31 -10.88 -3.49 -4.32
CA PHE A 31 -12.33 -3.46 -4.48
C PHE A 31 -12.91 -4.85 -4.82
N GLU A 32 -12.10 -5.91 -4.68
CA GLU A 32 -12.50 -7.26 -5.07
C GLU A 32 -13.74 -7.72 -4.28
N GLY A 33 -14.88 -7.82 -4.99
CA GLY A 33 -16.14 -8.32 -4.43
C GLY A 33 -16.93 -7.32 -3.58
N CYS A 34 -16.50 -6.06 -3.50
CA CYS A 34 -17.09 -5.04 -2.63
C CYS A 34 -17.36 -3.72 -3.37
N SER A 35 -18.25 -2.88 -2.81
CA SER A 35 -18.41 -1.49 -3.26
C SER A 35 -17.26 -0.60 -2.76
N GLU A 36 -17.09 0.60 -3.34
CA GLU A 36 -16.03 1.54 -2.94
C GLU A 36 -16.01 1.86 -1.44
N ASP A 37 -17.18 1.86 -0.78
CA ASP A 37 -17.31 2.12 0.66
C ASP A 37 -16.85 0.95 1.57
N GLU A 38 -16.54 -0.20 0.99
CA GLU A 38 -16.13 -1.43 1.70
C GLU A 38 -14.77 -1.95 1.21
N ALA A 39 -13.96 -1.09 0.60
CA ALA A 39 -12.67 -1.48 0.06
C ALA A 39 -11.70 -1.92 1.17
N PHE A 40 -10.96 -3.00 0.91
CA PHE A 40 -9.91 -3.44 1.81
C PHE A 40 -8.66 -2.59 1.61
N LYS A 41 -8.01 -2.20 2.71
CA LYS A 41 -6.83 -1.34 2.71
C LYS A 41 -5.58 -2.15 2.97
N TYR A 42 -4.57 -1.96 2.15
CA TYR A 42 -3.30 -2.68 2.24
C TYR A 42 -2.10 -1.76 2.21
N LYS A 43 -1.00 -2.21 2.81
CA LYS A 43 0.33 -1.63 2.66
C LYS A 43 1.26 -2.63 1.97
N VAL A 44 2.06 -2.16 1.02
CA VAL A 44 3.07 -2.97 0.33
C VAL A 44 4.32 -3.10 1.18
N VAL A 45 4.74 -4.33 1.48
CA VAL A 45 5.94 -4.62 2.27
C VAL A 45 6.85 -5.60 1.52
N PHE A 46 8.15 -5.31 1.48
CA PHE A 46 9.15 -6.27 1.00
C PHE A 46 9.75 -7.04 2.17
N LYS A 47 9.56 -8.37 2.19
CA LYS A 47 10.18 -9.24 3.19
C LYS A 47 10.40 -10.63 2.63
N GLU A 48 11.40 -11.33 3.17
CA GLU A 48 11.73 -12.70 2.77
C GLU A 48 11.95 -12.90 1.25
N GLY A 49 12.31 -11.84 0.53
CA GLY A 49 12.56 -11.87 -0.91
C GLY A 49 11.33 -11.69 -1.80
N ALA A 50 10.16 -11.36 -1.24
CA ALA A 50 8.93 -11.13 -1.98
C ALA A 50 8.17 -9.89 -1.48
N PHE A 51 7.21 -9.43 -2.28
CA PHE A 51 6.29 -8.36 -1.90
C PHE A 51 4.99 -8.95 -1.38
N TYR A 52 4.54 -8.41 -0.25
CA TYR A 52 3.31 -8.76 0.41
C TYR A 52 2.40 -7.54 0.47
N LEU A 53 1.09 -7.79 0.44
CA LEU A 53 0.08 -6.85 0.86
C LEU A 53 -0.31 -7.20 2.29
N VAL A 54 -0.14 -6.24 3.20
CA VAL A 54 -0.54 -6.37 4.61
C VAL A 54 -1.84 -5.60 4.80
N GLU A 55 -2.91 -6.28 5.19
CA GLU A 55 -4.20 -5.67 5.46
C GLU A 55 -4.09 -4.75 6.69
N CYS A 56 -4.61 -3.54 6.56
CA CYS A 56 -4.52 -2.49 7.57
C CYS A 56 -5.91 -1.96 7.93
N GLY A 57 -6.25 -1.95 9.22
CA GLY A 57 -7.41 -1.25 9.74
C GLY A 57 -7.27 0.28 9.71
N ASP A 58 -8.34 1.00 10.07
CA ASP A 58 -8.35 2.47 10.15
C ASP A 58 -7.63 3.04 11.38
N ASP A 59 -7.37 2.19 12.37
CA ASP A 59 -6.56 2.48 13.55
C ASP A 59 -5.07 2.11 13.37
N GLY A 60 -4.72 1.49 12.25
CA GLY A 60 -3.37 1.04 11.94
C GLY A 60 -3.03 -0.34 12.47
N GLU A 61 -4.01 -1.10 12.97
CA GLU A 61 -3.82 -2.53 13.24
C GLU A 61 -3.61 -3.29 11.93
N GLU A 62 -2.59 -4.15 11.93
CA GLU A 62 -2.25 -5.04 10.80
C GLU A 62 -2.84 -6.43 11.08
N TRP A 63 -3.46 -7.02 10.05
CA TRP A 63 -4.18 -8.29 10.18
C TRP A 63 -3.48 -9.39 9.39
N ASP A 64 -4.01 -9.71 8.21
CA ASP A 64 -3.49 -10.74 7.34
C ASP A 64 -2.48 -10.17 6.32
N GLU A 65 -1.67 -11.06 5.78
CA GLU A 65 -0.71 -10.74 4.74
C GLU A 65 -0.66 -11.82 3.68
N ASP A 66 -0.70 -11.37 2.42
CA ASP A 66 -0.72 -12.26 1.27
C ASP A 66 0.28 -11.76 0.22
N LEU A 67 0.76 -12.67 -0.63
CA LEU A 67 1.70 -12.31 -1.68
C LEU A 67 1.02 -11.35 -2.67
N LEU A 68 1.67 -10.22 -2.99
CA LEU A 68 1.15 -9.26 -3.98
C LEU A 68 0.84 -9.95 -5.33
N SER A 69 1.63 -10.96 -5.70
CA SER A 69 1.43 -11.71 -6.94
C SER A 69 0.17 -12.59 -6.98
N GLU A 70 -0.50 -12.79 -5.85
CA GLU A 70 -1.73 -13.60 -5.76
C GLU A 70 -3.00 -12.75 -5.98
N PHE A 71 -2.88 -11.42 -5.95
CA PHE A 71 -4.01 -10.50 -6.14
C PHE A 71 -4.32 -10.23 -7.61
N CYS A 72 -5.58 -9.89 -7.88
CA CYS A 72 -5.97 -9.29 -9.15
C CYS A 72 -5.50 -7.82 -9.19
N LEU A 73 -4.38 -7.57 -9.86
CA LEU A 73 -3.77 -6.23 -9.95
C LEU A 73 -4.70 -5.17 -10.57
N GLU A 74 -5.68 -5.59 -11.40
CA GLU A 74 -6.68 -4.72 -12.02
C GLU A 74 -7.73 -4.21 -11.02
N GLU A 75 -7.80 -4.78 -9.82
CA GLU A 75 -8.68 -4.36 -8.71
C GLU A 75 -7.94 -3.53 -7.66
N LEU A 76 -6.62 -3.39 -7.78
CA LEU A 76 -5.79 -2.60 -6.87
C LEU A 76 -5.69 -1.15 -7.34
N GLU A 77 -5.83 -0.20 -6.42
CA GLU A 77 -5.61 1.22 -6.66
C GLU A 77 -4.67 1.81 -5.62
N ILE A 78 -3.60 2.47 -6.06
CA ILE A 78 -2.73 3.24 -5.17
C ILE A 78 -3.46 4.50 -4.72
N VAL A 79 -3.52 4.71 -3.40
CA VAL A 79 -4.15 5.89 -2.78
C VAL A 79 -3.18 6.76 -1.99
N GLY A 80 -1.96 6.28 -1.76
CA GLY A 80 -0.89 7.04 -1.11
C GLY A 80 0.30 6.15 -0.79
N ASN A 81 1.24 6.65 0.00
CA ASN A 81 2.35 5.87 0.54
C ASN A 81 2.61 6.23 2.01
N ILE A 82 3.41 5.42 2.70
CA ILE A 82 3.72 5.62 4.12
C ILE A 82 4.55 6.86 4.45
N HIS A 83 5.20 7.48 3.47
CA HIS A 83 6.06 8.65 3.67
C HIS A 83 5.25 9.96 3.60
N GLU A 84 4.32 10.04 2.66
CA GLU A 84 3.52 11.23 2.35
C GLU A 84 2.09 11.14 2.90
N ASN A 85 1.56 9.94 3.11
CA ASN A 85 0.17 9.68 3.47
C ASN A 85 0.01 8.71 4.65
N ALA A 86 0.91 8.78 5.63
CA ALA A 86 0.89 7.91 6.81
C ALA A 86 -0.41 7.99 7.63
N GLU A 87 -1.18 9.07 7.49
CA GLU A 87 -2.49 9.26 8.09
C GLU A 87 -3.55 8.30 7.55
N LEU A 88 -3.42 7.80 6.31
CA LEU A 88 -4.34 6.82 5.73
C LEU A 88 -4.35 5.49 6.49
N LEU A 89 -3.27 5.21 7.23
CA LEU A 89 -3.15 4.02 8.07
C LEU A 89 -3.54 4.29 9.53
N ASN A 90 -3.86 5.52 9.92
CA ASN A 90 -4.24 5.81 11.32
C ASN A 90 -5.07 7.11 11.40
N GLU A 91 -6.39 6.96 11.34
CA GLU A 91 -7.33 8.08 11.44
C GLU A 91 -7.34 8.75 12.83
N ASN A 92 -6.75 8.11 13.85
CA ASN A 92 -6.71 8.60 15.23
C ASN A 92 -5.50 9.49 15.55
N LYS A 93 -4.68 9.88 14.57
CA LYS A 93 -3.64 10.89 14.80
C LYS A 93 -4.29 12.28 14.95
N PRO A 94 -4.18 12.96 16.10
CA PRO A 94 -4.61 14.35 16.19
C PRO A 94 -3.77 15.21 15.24
N SER A 95 -4.48 16.06 14.49
CA SER A 95 -3.92 17.07 13.59
C SER A 95 -2.98 18.05 14.29
#